data_AF-A0A2X2VR39-F1
#
_entry.id   AF-A0A2X2VR39-F1
#
_cell.length_a   1.000
_cell.length_b   1.000
_cell.length_c   1.000
_cell.angle_alpha   90.00
_cell.angle_beta   90.00
_cell.angle_gamma   90.00
#
_symmetry.space_group_name_H-M   'P 1'
#
loop_
_entity.id
_entity.type
_entity.pdbx_description
1 polymer ?
#
loop_
_entity_poly.entity_id
_entity_poly.type
_entity_poly.pdbx_seq_one_letter_code
_entity_poly.pdbx_strand_id
1 'polypeptide(L)'
;MKKHMKKFLSIFICGMLMFTLFGCGEKSKEEKDGNSKQTKQEETSKNKSNEIKYATKFKVEYLDNDVKLITDGVDRKLLLVPKGKEKPKGYDDAEVIKTPVDNVLLCSTVHTSLIRPDVFDTKMCYNL
;
A
#
# COMPACT_ATOMS: atom_id res chain seq x y z
N MET A 1 -43.65 9.91 38.30
CA MET A 1 -42.23 9.46 38.26
C MET A 1 -41.61 9.34 36.86
N LYS A 2 -42.24 9.78 35.74
CA LYS A 2 -41.67 9.60 34.37
C LYS A 2 -41.00 10.83 33.74
N LYS A 3 -41.03 12.00 34.41
CA LYS A 3 -40.51 13.27 33.85
C LYS A 3 -39.10 13.63 34.35
N HIS A 4 -38.68 13.09 35.50
CA HIS A 4 -37.35 13.33 36.05
C HIS A 4 -36.29 12.37 35.48
N MET A 5 -36.65 11.12 35.15
CA MET A 5 -35.71 10.16 34.52
C MET A 5 -35.23 10.60 33.13
N LYS A 6 -36.04 11.32 32.35
CA LYS A 6 -35.64 11.83 31.02
C LYS A 6 -34.62 12.98 31.12
N LYS A 7 -34.71 13.79 32.19
CA LYS A 7 -33.77 14.88 32.46
C LYS A 7 -32.41 14.33 32.95
N PHE A 8 -32.43 13.30 33.79
CA PHE A 8 -31.21 12.62 34.23
C PHE A 8 -30.53 11.83 33.11
N LEU A 9 -31.30 11.17 32.23
CA LEU A 9 -30.75 10.48 31.06
C LEU A 9 -30.09 11.43 30.05
N SER A 10 -30.66 12.64 29.86
CA SER A 10 -30.08 13.67 28.99
C SER A 10 -28.77 14.26 29.53
N ILE A 11 -28.63 14.38 30.85
CA ILE A 11 -27.41 14.91 31.48
C ILE A 11 -26.28 13.88 31.44
N PHE A 12 -26.61 12.58 31.56
CA PHE A 12 -25.64 11.49 31.49
C PHE A 12 -25.03 11.33 30.08
N ILE A 13 -25.85 11.53 29.03
CA ILE A 13 -25.39 11.48 27.63
C ILE A 13 -24.47 12.67 27.29
N CYS A 14 -24.76 13.87 27.80
CA CYS A 14 -23.90 15.04 27.59
C CYS A 14 -22.59 15.01 28.41
N GLY A 15 -22.59 14.41 29.61
CA GLY A 15 -21.40 14.28 30.44
C GLY A 15 -20.35 13.31 29.88
N MET A 16 -20.78 12.29 29.14
CA MET A 16 -19.90 11.26 28.57
C MET A 16 -19.19 11.70 27.28
N LEU A 17 -19.58 12.83 26.68
CA LEU A 17 -18.93 13.39 25.48
C LEU A 17 -17.71 14.28 25.79
N MET A 18 -17.44 14.60 27.07
CA MET A 18 -16.41 15.57 27.46
C MET A 18 -15.13 14.94 28.03
N PHE A 19 -14.96 13.61 27.93
CA PHE A 19 -13.88 12.89 28.64
C PHE A 19 -12.81 12.20 27.79
N THR A 20 -12.69 12.45 26.49
CA THR A 20 -11.66 11.76 25.66
C THR A 20 -10.62 12.67 25.00
N LEU A 21 -10.46 13.93 25.44
CA LEU A 21 -9.38 14.79 24.97
C LEU A 21 -8.45 15.24 26.11
N PHE A 22 -7.78 14.29 26.77
CA PHE A 22 -6.53 14.56 27.50
C PHE A 22 -5.62 13.32 27.48
N GLY A 23 -4.93 13.12 26.35
CA GLY A 23 -3.69 12.35 26.30
C GLY A 23 -2.51 13.31 26.48
N CYS A 24 -1.99 13.38 27.71
CA CYS A 24 -0.70 13.94 28.12
C CYS A 24 0.42 13.23 27.32
N GLY A 25 1.53 13.80 26.84
CA GLY A 25 2.31 14.98 27.17
C GLY A 25 3.78 14.54 27.04
N GLU A 26 4.59 15.18 26.20
CA GLU A 26 6.02 14.87 26.11
C GLU A 26 6.87 16.14 26.10
N LYS A 27 7.78 16.23 27.07
CA LYS A 27 8.94 17.14 27.08
C LYS A 27 10.20 16.31 27.36
N SER A 28 11.02 16.19 26.32
CA SER A 28 12.50 16.21 26.28
C SER A 28 13.31 15.67 27.48
N LYS A 29 14.19 14.69 27.22
CA LYS A 29 15.67 14.80 27.29
C LYS A 29 16.40 13.48 27.00
N GLU A 30 17.63 13.64 26.54
CA GLU A 30 18.61 12.67 26.01
C GLU A 30 19.08 11.53 26.94
N GLU A 31 19.52 10.46 26.26
CA GLU A 31 20.57 9.46 26.54
C GLU A 31 20.57 8.65 27.85
N LYS A 32 20.45 7.32 27.74
CA LYS A 32 21.59 6.36 27.70
C LYS A 32 21.12 4.90 27.70
N ASP A 33 21.91 4.09 26.99
CA ASP A 33 22.20 2.67 27.18
C ASP A 33 21.10 1.59 27.09
N GLY A 34 21.43 0.56 26.31
CA GLY A 34 21.14 -0.82 26.70
C GLY A 34 20.05 -1.53 25.91
N ASN A 35 20.49 -2.29 24.91
CA ASN A 35 20.10 -3.67 24.61
C ASN A 35 18.60 -4.02 24.42
N SER A 36 18.33 -4.73 23.32
CA SER A 36 17.16 -5.57 23.09
C SER A 36 15.86 -4.84 22.71
N LYS A 37 15.66 -4.73 21.39
CA LYS A 37 14.62 -5.54 20.75
C LYS A 37 14.85 -5.52 19.26
N GLN A 38 15.41 -6.62 18.78
CA GLN A 38 15.14 -7.12 17.45
C GLN A 38 13.61 -7.21 17.36
N THR A 39 13.00 -6.14 16.83
CA THR A 39 11.60 -6.17 16.40
C THR A 39 11.59 -7.24 15.35
N LYS A 40 11.14 -8.42 15.79
CA LYS A 40 10.74 -9.54 14.99
C LYS A 40 9.78 -8.94 13.96
N GLN A 41 10.33 -8.58 12.80
CA GLN A 41 9.55 -8.40 11.61
C GLN A 41 8.81 -9.72 11.52
N GLU A 42 7.53 -9.66 11.83
CA GLU A 42 6.60 -10.73 11.63
C GLU A 42 6.75 -11.04 10.14
N GLU A 43 7.54 -12.09 9.86
CA GLU A 43 7.64 -12.72 8.56
C GLU A 43 6.22 -13.19 8.27
N THR A 44 5.44 -12.25 7.74
CA THR A 44 4.08 -12.47 7.30
C THR A 44 4.23 -13.28 6.03
N SER A 45 4.37 -14.58 6.27
CA SER A 45 4.10 -15.72 5.41
C SER A 45 3.98 -15.31 3.95
N LYS A 46 5.11 -15.50 3.26
CA LYS A 46 5.39 -15.32 1.84
C LYS A 46 4.50 -16.22 0.97
N ASN A 47 3.18 -16.02 1.02
CA ASN A 47 2.17 -16.75 0.26
C ASN A 47 0.91 -15.89 0.07
N LYS A 48 1.06 -14.63 -0.36
CA LYS A 48 -0.02 -13.90 -1.05
C LYS A 48 0.01 -14.19 -2.55
N SER A 49 0.16 -15.47 -2.92
CA SER A 49 -0.04 -15.89 -4.30
C SER A 49 -1.54 -15.87 -4.59
N ASN A 50 -2.07 -14.70 -4.94
CA ASN A 50 -3.35 -14.65 -5.63
C ASN A 50 -3.15 -15.39 -6.95
N GLU A 51 -3.69 -16.60 -7.04
CA GLU A 51 -3.59 -17.43 -8.23
C GLU A 51 -4.21 -16.70 -9.42
N ILE A 52 -3.40 -16.49 -10.46
CA ILE A 52 -3.85 -15.86 -11.70
C ILE A 52 -4.65 -16.89 -12.49
N LYS A 53 -5.99 -16.80 -12.41
CA LYS A 53 -6.90 -17.80 -12.99
C LYS A 53 -6.89 -17.86 -14.53
N TYR A 54 -6.75 -16.72 -15.19
CA TYR A 54 -6.99 -16.61 -16.64
C TYR A 54 -5.73 -16.30 -17.44
N ALA A 55 -4.79 -15.53 -16.88
CA ALA A 55 -3.55 -15.17 -17.54
C ALA A 55 -2.44 -16.19 -17.20
N THR A 56 -2.62 -17.44 -17.65
CA THR A 56 -1.74 -18.58 -17.33
C THR A 56 -0.30 -18.44 -17.83
N LYS A 57 -0.08 -17.55 -18.81
CA LYS A 57 1.24 -17.19 -19.31
C LYS A 57 1.92 -16.06 -18.53
N PHE A 58 1.27 -15.54 -17.48
CA PHE A 58 1.85 -14.53 -16.60
C PHE A 58 2.18 -15.15 -15.25
N LYS A 59 3.35 -14.80 -14.72
CA LYS A 59 3.77 -15.16 -13.37
C LYS A 59 4.00 -13.89 -12.55
N VAL A 60 3.57 -13.90 -11.30
CA VAL A 60 3.82 -12.82 -10.34
C VAL A 60 4.53 -13.41 -9.13
N GLU A 61 5.72 -12.91 -8.86
CA GLU A 61 6.48 -13.24 -7.65
C GLU A 61 6.48 -12.03 -6.73
N TYR A 62 6.01 -12.21 -5.49
CA TYR A 62 5.97 -11.17 -4.48
C TYR A 62 7.27 -11.23 -3.67
N LEU A 63 8.07 -10.17 -3.78
CA LEU A 63 9.33 -10.00 -3.07
C LEU A 63 9.12 -9.10 -1.85
N ASP A 64 10.18 -8.95 -1.05
CA ASP A 64 10.14 -8.08 0.13
C ASP A 64 9.94 -6.60 -0.28
N ASN A 65 9.46 -5.78 0.65
CA ASN A 65 9.19 -4.35 0.44
C ASN A 65 8.14 -4.03 -0.65
N ASP A 66 7.15 -4.91 -0.85
CA ASP A 66 6.09 -4.78 -1.87
C ASP A 66 6.62 -4.68 -3.32
N VAL A 67 7.83 -5.20 -3.55
CA VAL A 67 8.39 -5.36 -4.88
C VAL A 67 7.77 -6.60 -5.53
N LYS A 68 7.47 -6.52 -6.84
CA LYS A 68 6.88 -7.63 -7.60
C LYS A 68 7.68 -7.89 -8.85
N LEU A 69 8.05 -9.14 -9.10
CA LEU A 69 8.56 -9.57 -10.39
C LEU A 69 7.40 -10.11 -11.23
N ILE A 70 7.21 -9.53 -12.40
CA ILE A 70 6.24 -9.98 -13.39
C ILE A 70 7.00 -10.64 -14.53
N THR A 71 6.66 -11.89 -14.83
CA THR A 71 7.09 -12.57 -16.06
C THR A 71 5.89 -12.64 -16.98
N ASP A 72 6.02 -12.12 -18.20
CA ASP A 72 4.95 -12.17 -19.20
C ASP A 72 5.00 -13.43 -20.08
N GLY A 73 4.06 -13.54 -21.02
CA GLY A 73 3.94 -14.73 -21.87
C GLY A 73 5.02 -14.91 -22.95
N VAL A 74 6.00 -14.01 -23.02
CA VAL A 74 7.20 -14.12 -23.85
C VAL A 74 8.48 -14.10 -22.99
N ASP A 75 8.35 -14.46 -21.70
CA ASP A 75 9.42 -14.55 -20.71
C ASP A 75 10.16 -13.24 -20.41
N ARG A 76 9.56 -12.07 -20.73
CA ARG A 76 10.12 -10.79 -20.30
C ARG A 76 9.88 -10.58 -18.82
N LYS A 77 10.91 -10.09 -18.14
CA LYS A 77 10.92 -9.82 -16.70
C LYS A 77 10.81 -8.34 -16.40
N LEU A 78 9.74 -7.95 -15.70
CA LEU A 78 9.52 -6.59 -15.21
C LEU A 78 9.55 -6.59 -13.69
N LEU A 79 10.44 -5.79 -13.11
CA LEU A 79 10.56 -5.62 -11.67
C LEU A 79 9.84 -4.34 -11.24
N LEU A 80 8.66 -4.49 -10.67
CA LEU A 80 7.85 -3.40 -10.14
C LEU A 80 8.35 -3.03 -8.75
N VAL A 81 9.03 -1.89 -8.64
CA VAL A 81 9.62 -1.41 -7.38
C VAL A 81 8.86 -0.16 -6.92
N PRO A 82 8.24 -0.14 -5.73
CA PRO A 82 7.60 1.06 -5.22
C PRO A 82 8.58 2.24 -5.14
N LYS A 83 8.10 3.45 -5.43
CA LYS A 83 8.85 4.69 -5.24
C LYS A 83 9.31 4.79 -3.77
N GLY A 84 10.53 5.29 -3.58
CA GLY A 84 11.17 5.33 -2.26
C GLY A 84 11.72 3.98 -1.77
N LYS A 85 11.56 2.89 -2.52
CA LYS A 85 12.22 1.60 -2.25
C LYS A 85 13.39 1.35 -3.18
N GLU A 86 14.41 0.69 -2.64
CA GLU A 86 15.58 0.25 -3.38
C GLU A 86 15.27 -0.97 -4.24
N LYS A 87 15.99 -1.10 -5.36
CA LYS A 87 15.94 -2.28 -6.21
C LYS A 87 16.59 -3.45 -5.45
N PRO A 88 15.95 -4.63 -5.34
CA PRO A 88 16.60 -5.80 -4.76
C PRO A 88 17.75 -6.29 -5.65
N LYS A 89 18.78 -6.86 -5.02
CA LYS A 89 19.94 -7.47 -5.70
C LYS A 89 19.52 -8.75 -6.43
N GLY A 90 20.24 -9.11 -7.50
CA GLY A 90 20.03 -10.37 -8.23
C GLY A 90 18.94 -10.33 -9.30
N TYR A 91 18.43 -9.15 -9.64
CA TYR A 91 17.44 -8.92 -10.70
C TYR A 91 17.98 -7.90 -11.72
N ASP A 92 19.25 -8.05 -12.09
CA ASP A 92 19.94 -7.14 -13.02
C ASP A 92 19.54 -7.33 -14.48
N ASP A 93 18.93 -8.48 -14.79
CA ASP A 93 18.33 -8.84 -16.07
C ASP A 93 16.89 -8.34 -16.25
N ALA A 94 16.25 -7.87 -15.18
CA ALA A 94 14.87 -7.40 -15.20
C ALA A 94 14.76 -5.88 -15.42
N GLU A 95 13.83 -5.46 -16.26
CA GLU A 95 13.53 -4.05 -16.47
C GLU A 95 12.78 -3.49 -15.25
N VAL A 96 13.28 -2.39 -14.69
CA VAL A 96 12.73 -1.81 -13.45
C VAL A 96 11.67 -0.76 -13.76
N ILE A 97 10.46 -0.95 -13.24
CA ILE A 97 9.38 0.03 -13.31
C ILE A 97 9.10 0.55 -11.90
N LYS A 98 9.15 1.87 -11.72
CA LYS A 98 8.80 2.51 -10.45
C LYS A 98 7.30 2.69 -10.32
N THR A 99 6.72 2.23 -9.22
CA THR A 99 5.27 2.32 -8.96
C THR A 99 4.95 3.29 -7.82
N PRO A 100 3.83 4.04 -7.88
CA PRO A 100 2.94 4.20 -9.04
C PRO A 100 3.67 4.87 -10.22
N VAL A 101 3.28 4.51 -11.45
CA VAL A 101 3.85 5.11 -12.67
C VAL A 101 3.30 6.53 -12.85
N ASP A 102 4.16 7.47 -13.24
CA ASP A 102 3.74 8.87 -13.44
C ASP A 102 3.03 9.07 -14.77
N ASN A 103 3.52 8.41 -15.82
CA ASN A 103 3.06 8.59 -17.18
C ASN A 103 3.04 7.25 -17.91
N VAL A 104 2.11 7.08 -18.84
CA VAL A 104 2.03 5.94 -19.75
C VAL A 104 1.88 6.45 -21.18
N LEU A 105 2.64 5.89 -22.12
CA LEU A 105 2.45 6.14 -23.54
C LEU A 105 1.50 5.10 -24.11
N LEU A 106 0.43 5.55 -24.77
CA LEU A 106 -0.60 4.70 -25.33
C LEU A 106 -0.65 4.87 -26.84
N CYS A 107 -0.02 3.95 -27.58
CA CYS A 107 0.08 4.02 -29.04
C CYS A 107 -1.07 3.32 -29.78
N SER A 108 -2.01 2.69 -29.07
CA SER A 108 -3.08 1.91 -29.68
C SER A 108 -4.41 2.20 -29.00
N THR A 109 -5.37 2.68 -29.78
CA THR A 109 -6.74 2.97 -29.32
C THR A 109 -7.44 1.71 -28.82
N VAL A 110 -7.24 0.57 -29.50
CA VAL A 110 -7.82 -0.74 -29.10
C VAL A 110 -7.37 -1.13 -27.70
N HIS A 111 -6.07 -1.15 -27.44
CA HIS A 111 -5.53 -1.52 -26.12
C HIS A 111 -5.88 -0.50 -25.04
N THR A 112 -5.91 0.79 -25.39
CA THR A 112 -6.28 1.87 -24.46
C THR A 112 -7.70 1.71 -23.92
N SER A 113 -8.62 1.23 -24.76
CA SER A 113 -10.03 1.05 -24.36
C SER A 113 -10.23 0.01 -23.24
N LEU A 114 -9.26 -0.90 -23.05
CA LEU A 114 -9.29 -1.95 -22.03
C LEU A 114 -8.81 -1.47 -20.65
N ILE A 115 -8.19 -0.29 -20.57
CA ILE A 115 -7.61 0.23 -19.33
C ILE A 115 -8.68 0.95 -18.52
N ARG A 116 -8.85 0.55 -17.25
CA ARG A 116 -9.81 1.22 -16.37
C ARG A 116 -9.37 2.66 -16.06
N PRO A 117 -10.31 3.62 -15.92
CA PRO A 117 -9.97 5.02 -15.68
C PRO A 117 -9.16 5.30 -14.41
N ASP A 118 -9.30 4.45 -13.40
CA ASP A 118 -8.69 4.55 -12.07
C ASP A 118 -7.26 4.00 -11.99
N VAL A 119 -6.70 3.48 -13.08
CA VAL A 119 -5.38 2.81 -13.07
C VAL A 119 -4.20 3.79 -13.05
N PHE A 120 -4.37 5.00 -13.58
CA PHE A 120 -3.29 5.98 -13.69
C PHE A 120 -3.71 7.32 -13.11
N ASP A 121 -2.86 7.90 -12.26
CA ASP A 121 -3.09 9.21 -11.63
C ASP A 121 -3.02 10.36 -12.65
N THR A 122 -2.31 10.20 -13.76
CA THR A 122 -2.20 11.21 -14.82
C THR A 122 -2.22 10.53 -16.19
N LYS A 123 -3.18 10.89 -17.04
CA LYS A 123 -3.32 10.36 -18.41
C LYS A 123 -2.79 11.36 -19.41
N MET A 124 -1.60 11.09 -19.97
CA MET A 124 -1.10 11.79 -21.16
C MET A 124 -1.40 10.91 -22.38
N CYS A 125 -2.59 11.04 -22.96
CA CYS A 125 -2.91 10.39 -24.22
C CYS A 125 -2.38 11.27 -25.37
N TYR A 126 -1.29 10.85 -26.01
CA TYR A 126 -0.85 11.43 -27.28
C TYR A 126 -1.50 10.63 -28.41
N ASN A 127 -2.32 11.29 -29.22
CA ASN A 127 -2.72 10.75 -30.53
C ASN A 127 -1.56 11.06 -31.50
N LEU A 128 -0.81 10.04 -31.88
CA LEU A 128 0.13 10.10 -33.01
C LEU A 128 -0.64 9.95 -34.33
#